data_AF-A0AAW1GFQ7-F1
#
_entry.id   AF-A0AAW1GFQ7-F1
#
_cell.length_a   1.000
_cell.length_b   1.000
_cell.length_c   1.000
_cell.angle_alpha   90.00
_cell.angle_beta   90.00
_cell.angle_gamma   90.00
#
_symmetry.space_group_name_H-M   'P 1'
#
loop_
_entity.id
_entity.type
_entity.pdbx_description
1 polymer ?
#
loop_
_entity_poly.entity_id
_entity_poly.type
_entity_poly.pdbx_seq_one_letter_code
_entity_poly.pdbx_strand_id
1 'polypeptide(L)'
;MKIFILELFFYYFFLLYLYWRVGYIYNRNGNLAFLGSKMPNPASIITYPDSSECSLAWTGHLVHVAIPGARGEYVRWNNFLDVLPHPQGLGPLFTGQWNLYAQNPDSSSHLFGTSQGAGTAILTLLGGFHPQTQSLWLTDIAHHHLAIAFIFLVAGHMYRTNFGIGHSMKDLLEAHIPPGGRLGRGHKGLYDTINNSIHFQLGLALASLGVITSLGSPTHVLFTCLCIHSTRLYYSKLHYIRITNTSQGSS
;
A
#
# COMPACT_ATOMS: atom_id res chain seq x y z
N MET A 1 6.24 27.65 7.55
CA MET A 1 5.65 27.26 6.24
C MET A 1 6.68 27.22 5.12
N LYS A 2 7.56 28.22 4.96
CA LYS A 2 8.58 28.29 3.89
C LYS A 2 9.60 27.14 3.88
N ILE A 3 10.14 26.74 5.03
CA ILE A 3 11.15 25.66 5.14
C ILE A 3 10.61 24.29 4.71
N PHE A 4 9.34 23.99 5.00
CA PHE A 4 8.75 22.67 4.69
C PHE A 4 8.42 22.51 3.20
N ILE A 5 8.02 23.60 2.53
CA ILE A 5 7.83 23.61 1.07
C ILE A 5 9.17 23.42 0.36
N LEU A 6 10.25 24.01 0.88
CA LEU A 6 11.61 23.80 0.40
C LEU A 6 12.07 22.35 0.56
N GLU A 7 11.86 21.73 1.73
CA GLU A 7 12.19 20.31 1.97
C GLU A 7 11.43 19.36 1.02
N LEU A 8 10.12 19.56 0.85
CA LEU A 8 9.31 18.75 -0.07
C LEU A 8 9.77 18.92 -1.53
N PHE A 9 10.16 20.15 -1.88
CA PHE A 9 10.73 20.47 -3.18
C PHE A 9 12.06 19.74 -3.37
N PHE A 10 13.00 19.81 -2.42
CA PHE A 10 14.27 19.08 -2.52
C PHE A 10 14.07 17.57 -2.64
N TYR A 11 13.15 16.97 -1.88
CA TYR A 11 12.83 15.54 -2.00
C TYR A 11 12.26 15.19 -3.37
N TYR A 12 11.34 16.00 -3.91
CA TYR A 12 10.77 15.78 -5.23
C TYR A 12 11.84 15.83 -6.32
N PHE A 13 12.72 16.84 -6.29
CA PHE A 13 13.81 16.97 -7.26
C PHE A 13 14.86 15.87 -7.11
N PHE A 14 15.13 15.41 -5.89
CA PHE A 14 16.03 14.29 -5.63
C PHE A 14 15.47 12.98 -6.21
N LEU A 15 14.19 12.67 -5.99
CA LEU A 15 13.54 11.48 -6.54
C LEU A 15 13.47 11.53 -8.07
N LEU A 16 13.11 12.69 -8.64
CA LEU A 16 13.10 12.90 -10.08
C LEU A 16 14.50 12.71 -10.68
N TYR A 17 15.52 13.26 -10.02
CA TYR A 17 16.92 13.08 -10.41
C TYR A 17 17.35 11.62 -10.34
N LEU A 18 16.97 10.88 -9.29
CA LEU A 18 17.27 9.45 -9.17
C LEU A 18 16.61 8.66 -10.30
N TYR A 19 15.32 8.91 -10.56
CA TYR A 19 14.57 8.26 -11.64
C TYR A 19 15.20 8.54 -13.01
N TRP A 20 15.55 9.80 -13.28
CA TRP A 20 16.21 10.19 -14.52
C TRP A 20 17.61 9.58 -14.65
N ARG A 21 18.40 9.56 -13.57
CA ARG A 21 19.73 8.91 -13.53
C ARG A 21 19.64 7.43 -13.85
N VAL A 22 18.68 6.72 -13.24
CA VAL A 22 18.43 5.31 -13.52
C VAL A 22 18.10 5.15 -15.00
N GLY A 23 17.11 5.90 -15.53
CA GLY A 23 16.75 5.84 -16.95
C GLY A 23 17.93 6.14 -17.89
N TYR A 24 18.75 7.14 -17.55
CA TYR A 24 19.94 7.51 -18.31
C TYR A 24 21.01 6.39 -18.30
N ILE A 25 21.27 5.78 -17.15
CA ILE A 25 22.23 4.67 -17.00
C ILE A 25 21.77 3.46 -17.82
N TYR A 26 20.49 3.10 -17.72
CA TYR A 26 19.92 1.98 -18.47
C TYR A 26 20.00 2.21 -19.99
N ASN A 27 19.69 3.41 -20.46
CA ASN A 27 19.74 3.75 -21.89
C ASN A 27 21.18 3.85 -22.42
N ARG A 28 22.11 4.44 -21.66
CA ARG A 28 23.49 4.70 -22.11
C ARG A 28 24.37 3.44 -22.11
N ASN A 29 24.21 2.56 -21.13
CA ASN A 29 25.11 1.40 -20.97
C ASN A 29 24.74 0.23 -21.91
N GLY A 30 23.84 0.43 -22.87
CA GLY A 30 23.40 -0.63 -23.77
C GLY A 30 22.80 -1.81 -23.00
N ASN A 31 22.18 -1.58 -21.85
CA ASN A 31 21.53 -2.63 -21.08
C ASN A 31 20.25 -3.00 -21.85
N LEU A 32 20.39 -3.95 -22.79
CA LEU A 32 19.45 -4.26 -23.87
C LEU A 32 18.07 -4.75 -23.43
N ALA A 33 17.79 -4.83 -22.12
CA ALA A 33 16.50 -5.25 -21.55
C ALA A 33 15.28 -4.52 -22.15
N PHE A 34 15.48 -3.33 -22.75
CA PHE A 34 14.45 -2.58 -23.49
C PHE A 34 14.60 -2.56 -25.02
N LEU A 35 15.79 -2.86 -25.56
CA LEU A 35 16.08 -2.87 -27.00
C LEU A 35 15.96 -4.30 -27.54
N GLY A 36 14.73 -4.80 -27.58
CA GLY A 36 14.38 -6.05 -28.29
C GLY A 36 14.83 -7.36 -27.63
N SER A 37 15.62 -7.34 -26.56
CA SER A 37 15.90 -8.57 -25.79
C SER A 37 14.80 -8.78 -24.76
N LYS A 38 13.82 -9.63 -25.13
CA LYS A 38 12.94 -10.40 -24.25
C LYS A 38 12.53 -9.65 -22.97
N MET A 39 11.34 -9.03 -22.99
CA MET A 39 10.66 -8.60 -21.75
C MET A 39 10.84 -9.70 -20.69
N PRO A 40 11.14 -9.35 -19.42
CA PRO A 40 11.35 -10.34 -18.38
C PRO A 40 10.19 -11.34 -18.42
N ASN A 41 10.49 -12.63 -18.21
CA ASN A 41 9.48 -13.69 -18.28
C ASN A 41 8.22 -13.22 -17.52
N PRO A 42 7.01 -13.20 -18.14
CA PRO A 42 5.82 -12.66 -17.49
C PRO A 42 5.56 -13.32 -16.13
N ALA A 43 5.93 -14.61 -15.98
CA ALA A 43 5.89 -15.28 -14.69
C ALA A 43 6.78 -14.58 -13.64
N SER A 44 7.99 -14.16 -13.99
CA SER A 44 8.88 -13.43 -13.07
C SER A 44 8.38 -12.03 -12.72
N ILE A 45 7.74 -11.33 -13.65
CA ILE A 45 7.16 -9.99 -13.39
C ILE A 45 5.99 -10.11 -12.41
N ILE A 46 5.11 -11.09 -12.63
CA ILE A 46 3.91 -11.28 -11.80
C ILE A 46 4.26 -11.89 -10.44
N THR A 47 5.32 -12.70 -10.38
CA THR A 47 5.83 -13.30 -9.13
C THR A 47 6.62 -12.31 -8.28
N TYR A 48 7.03 -11.18 -8.85
CA TYR A 48 7.84 -10.21 -8.13
C TYR A 48 7.02 -9.56 -6.99
N PRO A 49 7.52 -9.56 -5.74
CA PRO A 49 6.73 -9.27 -4.55
C PRO A 49 6.41 -7.78 -4.33
N ASP A 50 6.71 -6.88 -5.28
CA ASP A 50 6.60 -5.41 -5.16
C ASP A 50 5.30 -4.96 -4.47
N SER A 51 4.17 -5.51 -4.89
CA SER A 51 2.86 -5.12 -4.35
C SER A 51 2.67 -5.54 -2.88
N SER A 52 3.19 -6.72 -2.51
CA SER A 52 3.14 -7.21 -1.13
C SER A 52 4.07 -6.40 -0.22
N GLU A 53 5.28 -6.09 -0.67
CA GLU A 53 6.28 -5.33 0.08
C GLU A 53 5.81 -3.89 0.32
N CYS A 54 5.28 -3.23 -0.71
CA CYS A 54 4.73 -1.87 -0.58
C CYS A 54 3.56 -1.82 0.42
N SER A 55 2.64 -2.78 0.37
CA SER A 55 1.50 -2.82 1.29
C SER A 55 1.92 -3.15 2.73
N LEU A 56 2.92 -4.01 2.91
CA LEU A 56 3.48 -4.33 4.22
C LEU A 56 4.24 -3.13 4.81
N ALA A 57 5.04 -2.44 4.00
CA ALA A 57 5.73 -1.21 4.41
C ALA A 57 4.73 -0.10 4.77
N TRP A 58 3.63 0.03 4.02
CA TRP A 58 2.56 0.96 4.36
C TRP A 58 1.85 0.61 5.67
N THR A 59 1.62 -0.67 5.93
CA THR A 59 1.12 -1.15 7.22
C THR A 59 2.07 -0.76 8.35
N GLY A 60 3.38 -0.99 8.16
CA GLY A 60 4.41 -0.58 9.12
C GLY A 60 4.37 0.93 9.39
N HIS A 61 4.24 1.76 8.34
CA HIS A 61 4.08 3.20 8.49
C HIS A 61 2.81 3.57 9.29
N LEU A 62 1.67 2.94 9.01
CA LEU A 62 0.43 3.20 9.73
C LEU A 62 0.54 2.86 11.22
N VAL A 63 1.05 1.67 11.53
CA VAL A 63 1.19 1.14 12.90
C VAL A 63 2.21 1.92 13.72
N HIS A 64 3.35 2.28 13.13
CA HIS A 64 4.44 2.91 13.88
C HIS A 64 4.41 4.45 13.86
N VAL A 65 3.72 5.07 12.91
CA VAL A 65 3.74 6.54 12.74
C VAL A 65 2.34 7.14 12.77
N ALA A 66 1.42 6.67 11.94
CA ALA A 66 0.11 7.31 11.78
C ALA A 66 -0.80 7.11 13.00
N ILE A 67 -0.89 5.89 13.52
CA ILE A 67 -1.72 5.57 14.70
C ILE A 67 -1.19 6.28 15.95
N PRO A 68 0.10 6.23 16.31
CA PRO A 68 0.65 7.01 17.42
C PRO A 68 0.37 8.51 17.29
N GLY A 69 0.57 9.09 16.09
CA GLY A 69 0.27 10.51 15.89
C GLY A 69 -1.22 10.86 15.97
N ALA A 70 -2.11 9.94 15.63
CA ALA A 70 -3.55 10.11 15.84
C ALA A 70 -3.92 10.07 17.34
N ARG A 71 -3.09 9.45 18.17
CA ARG A 71 -3.19 9.41 19.63
C ARG A 71 -2.38 10.52 20.33
N GLY A 72 -1.84 11.46 19.57
CA GLY A 72 -1.07 12.60 20.10
C GLY A 72 0.39 12.27 20.46
N GLU A 73 0.88 11.08 20.11
CA GLU A 73 2.28 10.70 20.28
C GLU A 73 3.13 11.15 19.09
N TYR A 74 4.39 11.48 19.34
CA TYR A 74 5.28 12.00 18.31
C TYR A 74 6.40 11.01 17.98
N VAL A 75 6.18 10.20 16.94
CA VAL A 75 7.18 9.25 16.42
C VAL A 75 7.88 9.84 15.19
N ARG A 76 9.21 9.78 15.21
CA ARG A 76 10.14 10.36 14.24
C ARG A 76 11.36 9.45 14.12
N TRP A 77 12.19 9.69 13.10
CA TRP A 77 13.39 8.88 12.86
C TRP A 77 14.35 8.81 14.07
N ASN A 78 14.41 9.85 14.90
CA ASN A 78 15.29 9.89 16.07
C ASN A 78 14.79 9.06 17.27
N ASN A 79 13.52 8.65 17.31
CA ASN A 79 12.96 7.83 18.40
C ASN A 79 12.15 6.62 17.91
N PHE A 80 12.11 6.37 16.60
CA PHE A 80 11.32 5.29 15.97
C PHE A 80 11.67 3.90 16.52
N LEU A 81 12.93 3.67 16.87
CA LEU A 81 13.41 2.38 17.37
C LEU A 81 13.13 2.18 18.88
N ASP A 82 12.85 3.26 19.61
CA ASP A 82 12.67 3.23 21.05
C ASP A 82 11.19 3.22 21.47
N VAL A 83 10.28 3.61 20.57
CA VAL A 83 8.84 3.64 20.82
C VAL A 83 8.18 2.38 20.29
N LEU A 84 7.59 1.60 21.20
CA LEU A 84 6.81 0.43 20.83
C LEU A 84 5.43 0.84 20.29
N PRO A 85 5.00 0.32 19.13
CA PRO A 85 3.67 0.62 18.58
C PRO A 85 2.53 -0.04 19.37
N HIS A 86 2.85 -1.06 20.17
CA HIS A 86 1.90 -1.75 21.04
C HIS A 86 2.57 -2.05 22.38
N PRO A 87 1.88 -1.93 23.53
CA PRO A 87 2.48 -2.11 24.86
C PRO A 87 3.18 -3.46 25.07
N GLN A 88 2.66 -4.52 24.46
CA GLN A 88 3.22 -5.88 24.55
C GLN A 88 4.28 -6.18 23.47
N GLY A 89 4.65 -5.20 22.65
CA GLY A 89 5.63 -5.34 21.57
C GLY A 89 5.29 -6.50 20.62
N LEU A 90 6.31 -7.24 20.20
CA LEU A 90 6.18 -8.42 19.32
C LEU A 90 5.88 -9.73 20.06
N GLY A 91 5.77 -9.73 21.40
CA GLY A 91 5.51 -10.95 22.18
C GLY A 91 4.25 -11.70 21.72
N PRO A 92 3.08 -11.02 21.59
CA PRO A 92 1.86 -11.63 21.06
C PRO A 92 1.98 -12.20 19.65
N LEU A 93 2.82 -11.60 18.80
CA LEU A 93 3.06 -12.08 17.44
C LEU A 93 3.68 -13.50 17.45
N PHE A 94 4.76 -13.68 18.22
CA PHE A 94 5.50 -14.96 18.25
C PHE A 94 4.82 -16.04 19.08
N THR A 95 3.95 -15.65 20.02
CA THR A 95 3.15 -16.59 20.83
C THR A 95 1.82 -16.98 20.18
N GLY A 96 1.51 -16.42 19.01
CA GLY A 96 0.26 -16.69 18.28
C GLY A 96 -1.00 -16.02 18.88
N GLN A 97 -0.83 -15.13 19.85
CA GLN A 97 -1.92 -14.40 20.53
C GLN A 97 -2.27 -13.10 19.80
N TRP A 98 -2.51 -13.17 18.48
CA TRP A 98 -2.69 -12.00 17.63
C TRP A 98 -3.94 -11.17 17.95
N ASN A 99 -4.93 -11.79 18.61
CA ASN A 99 -6.12 -11.11 19.08
C ASN A 99 -5.81 -9.96 20.06
N LEU A 100 -4.67 -10.00 20.77
CA LEU A 100 -4.26 -8.93 21.68
C LEU A 100 -4.04 -7.60 20.95
N TYR A 101 -3.59 -7.62 19.68
CA TYR A 101 -3.40 -6.42 18.88
C TYR A 101 -4.71 -5.72 18.46
N ALA A 102 -5.85 -6.38 18.63
CA ALA A 102 -7.17 -5.84 18.36
C ALA A 102 -7.89 -5.34 19.62
N GLN A 103 -7.30 -5.52 20.80
CA GLN A 103 -7.95 -5.17 22.07
C GLN A 103 -7.83 -3.68 22.37
N ASN A 104 -8.87 -3.14 23.00
CA ASN A 104 -8.99 -1.73 23.38
C ASN A 104 -8.82 -0.80 22.16
N PRO A 105 -9.77 -0.82 21.20
CA PRO A 105 -9.80 0.16 20.13
C PRO A 105 -9.96 1.59 20.67
N ASP A 106 -9.65 2.57 19.83
CA ASP A 106 -9.97 3.97 20.13
C ASP A 106 -11.48 4.13 20.36
N SER A 107 -11.86 4.91 21.38
CA SER A 107 -13.27 5.08 21.75
C SER A 107 -14.02 5.92 20.72
N SER A 108 -15.36 5.85 20.70
CA SER A 108 -16.19 6.71 19.85
C SER A 108 -16.04 8.21 20.19
N SER A 109 -15.60 8.52 21.41
CA SER A 109 -15.27 9.86 21.89
C SER A 109 -13.79 10.25 21.69
N HIS A 110 -12.99 9.42 21.00
CA HIS A 110 -11.58 9.71 20.76
C HIS A 110 -11.41 11.05 20.03
N LEU A 111 -10.51 11.88 20.54
CA LEU A 111 -10.18 13.15 19.93
C LEU A 111 -8.89 13.00 19.13
N PHE A 112 -9.03 13.01 17.80
CA PHE A 112 -7.95 12.80 16.85
C PHE A 112 -6.80 13.80 17.04
N GLY A 113 -5.59 13.28 17.19
CA GLY A 113 -4.37 14.01 17.49
C GLY A 113 -4.07 14.16 18.99
N THR A 114 -4.83 13.49 19.86
CA THR A 114 -4.66 13.55 21.32
C THR A 114 -4.84 12.17 21.96
N SER A 115 -4.40 12.03 23.21
CA SER A 115 -4.55 10.81 24.00
C SER A 115 -5.93 10.65 24.64
N GLN A 116 -6.82 11.64 24.50
CA GLN A 116 -8.16 11.63 25.09
C GLN A 116 -9.05 10.60 24.37
N GLY A 117 -9.40 9.53 25.08
CA GLY A 117 -10.21 8.43 24.52
C GLY A 117 -9.45 7.51 23.56
N ALA A 118 -8.11 7.58 23.57
CA ALA A 118 -7.24 6.71 22.78
C ALA A 118 -7.16 5.30 23.38
N GLY A 119 -7.16 4.30 22.51
CA GLY A 119 -6.95 2.90 22.85
C GLY A 119 -5.51 2.46 22.63
N THR A 120 -5.29 1.14 22.67
CA THR A 120 -3.98 0.51 22.40
C THR A 120 -3.99 -0.39 21.16
N ALA A 121 -5.16 -0.70 20.60
CA ALA A 121 -5.25 -1.57 19.43
C ALA A 121 -4.45 -1.02 18.24
N ILE A 122 -3.84 -1.89 17.46
CA ILE A 122 -3.11 -1.53 16.24
C ILE A 122 -3.73 -2.14 14.98
N LEU A 123 -4.49 -3.23 15.12
CA LEU A 123 -5.13 -3.95 14.02
C LEU A 123 -6.56 -4.30 14.43
N THR A 124 -7.56 -3.65 13.83
CA THR A 124 -8.96 -3.86 14.20
C THR A 124 -9.81 -4.22 12.98
N LEU A 125 -11.09 -4.51 13.20
CA LEU A 125 -12.10 -4.68 12.15
C LEU A 125 -13.43 -4.11 12.65
N LEU A 126 -13.43 -2.85 13.06
CA LEU A 126 -14.59 -2.20 13.70
C LEU A 126 -15.69 -1.90 12.67
N GLY A 127 -15.29 -1.45 11.48
CA GLY A 127 -16.19 -0.93 10.46
C GLY A 127 -16.78 0.44 10.82
N GLY A 128 -17.56 0.98 9.89
CA GLY A 128 -18.15 2.32 10.03
C GLY A 128 -17.12 3.44 9.96
N PHE A 129 -17.45 4.57 10.59
CA PHE A 129 -16.63 5.78 10.55
C PHE A 129 -16.33 6.30 11.95
N HIS A 130 -15.13 6.84 12.12
CA HIS A 130 -14.72 7.58 13.30
C HIS A 130 -15.60 8.84 13.44
N PRO A 131 -16.34 9.05 14.55
CA PRO A 131 -17.35 10.09 14.66
C PRO A 131 -16.83 11.52 14.44
N GLN A 132 -15.59 11.81 14.85
CA GLN A 132 -15.00 13.14 14.64
C GLN A 132 -14.49 13.40 13.22
N THR A 133 -13.70 12.49 12.65
CA THR A 133 -13.05 12.68 11.34
C THR A 133 -13.93 12.25 10.18
N GLN A 134 -15.04 11.56 10.47
CA GLN A 134 -15.95 10.95 9.51
C GLN A 134 -15.26 9.95 8.58
N SER A 135 -14.10 9.42 8.97
CA SER A 135 -13.28 8.54 8.14
C SER A 135 -13.14 7.16 8.72
N LEU A 136 -12.58 6.25 7.92
CA LEU A 136 -12.25 4.93 8.42
C LEU A 136 -11.25 5.01 9.58
N TRP A 137 -11.38 4.05 10.49
CA TRP A 137 -10.42 3.84 11.57
C TRP A 137 -9.04 3.53 10.99
N LEU A 138 -7.99 4.21 11.47
CA LEU A 138 -6.62 3.97 11.02
C LEU A 138 -6.18 2.52 11.26
N THR A 139 -6.63 1.92 12.36
CA THR A 139 -6.40 0.52 12.71
C THR A 139 -7.08 -0.47 11.76
N ASP A 140 -8.25 -0.12 11.20
CA ASP A 140 -8.91 -0.91 10.16
C ASP A 140 -8.16 -0.78 8.82
N ILE A 141 -7.68 0.43 8.48
CA ILE A 141 -6.86 0.65 7.29
C ILE A 141 -5.53 -0.13 7.39
N ALA A 142 -4.89 -0.13 8.57
CA ALA A 142 -3.67 -0.89 8.81
C ALA A 142 -3.91 -2.40 8.64
N HIS A 143 -4.98 -2.93 9.23
CA HIS A 143 -5.35 -4.33 9.07
C HIS A 143 -5.64 -4.67 7.59
N HIS A 144 -6.39 -3.82 6.88
CA HIS A 144 -6.64 -4.03 5.45
C HIS A 144 -5.34 -4.16 4.64
N HIS A 145 -4.39 -3.25 4.83
CA HIS A 145 -3.11 -3.29 4.11
C HIS A 145 -2.25 -4.50 4.49
N LEU A 146 -2.31 -4.94 5.76
CA LEU A 146 -1.64 -6.15 6.19
C LEU A 146 -2.25 -7.38 5.51
N ALA A 147 -3.59 -7.47 5.47
CA ALA A 147 -4.30 -8.57 4.86
C ALA A 147 -4.02 -8.67 3.35
N ILE A 148 -4.10 -7.55 2.60
CA ILE A 148 -3.78 -7.57 1.17
C ILE A 148 -2.30 -7.85 0.90
N ALA A 149 -1.39 -7.45 1.81
CA ALA A 149 0.02 -7.79 1.68
C ALA A 149 0.23 -9.32 1.69
N PHE A 150 -0.45 -10.04 2.60
CA PHE A 150 -0.39 -11.50 2.63
C PHE A 150 -1.07 -12.14 1.40
N ILE A 151 -2.18 -11.59 0.92
CA ILE A 151 -2.82 -12.07 -0.31
C ILE A 151 -1.85 -11.95 -1.50
N PHE A 152 -1.21 -10.78 -1.67
CA PHE A 152 -0.23 -10.58 -2.73
C PHE A 152 1.03 -11.41 -2.55
N LEU A 153 1.48 -11.63 -1.31
CA LEU A 153 2.62 -12.50 -1.02
C LEU A 153 2.34 -13.93 -1.51
N VAL A 154 1.19 -14.50 -1.15
CA VAL A 154 0.81 -15.85 -1.59
C VAL A 154 0.58 -15.90 -3.11
N ALA A 155 -0.13 -14.90 -3.66
CA ALA A 155 -0.40 -14.83 -5.10
C ALA A 155 0.88 -14.70 -5.94
N GLY A 156 1.89 -13.96 -5.43
CA GLY A 156 3.19 -13.84 -6.07
C GLY A 156 3.87 -15.20 -6.26
N HIS A 157 3.68 -16.17 -5.36
CA HIS A 157 4.34 -17.47 -5.44
C HIS A 157 3.60 -18.51 -6.31
N MET A 158 2.53 -18.13 -7.02
CA MET A 158 1.72 -19.06 -7.81
C MET A 158 2.41 -19.51 -9.11
N TYR A 159 3.20 -18.64 -9.74
CA TYR A 159 3.73 -18.88 -11.08
C TYR A 159 5.16 -19.40 -11.05
N ARG A 160 5.47 -20.28 -12.02
CA ARG A 160 6.77 -20.94 -12.09
C ARG A 160 7.87 -19.96 -12.48
N THR A 161 8.89 -19.89 -11.65
CA THR A 161 10.13 -19.15 -11.90
C THR A 161 11.31 -20.11 -12.11
N ASN A 162 12.54 -19.59 -12.11
CA ASN A 162 13.76 -20.38 -12.28
C ASN A 162 13.98 -21.43 -11.17
N PHE A 163 13.24 -21.34 -10.06
CA PHE A 163 13.25 -22.34 -8.98
C PHE A 163 12.50 -23.63 -9.33
N GLY A 164 11.84 -23.71 -10.49
CA GLY A 164 11.16 -24.92 -10.97
C GLY A 164 9.82 -25.24 -10.30
N ILE A 165 9.45 -24.53 -9.23
CA ILE A 165 8.18 -24.69 -8.50
C ILE A 165 7.16 -23.65 -8.98
N GLY A 166 5.90 -24.06 -9.14
CA GLY A 166 4.78 -23.20 -9.54
C GLY A 166 4.13 -23.61 -10.85
N HIS A 167 3.13 -22.85 -11.29
CA HIS A 167 2.37 -23.11 -12.52
C HIS A 167 2.93 -22.37 -13.74
N SER A 168 2.94 -23.05 -14.89
CA SER A 168 3.16 -22.41 -16.19
C SER A 168 1.86 -21.74 -16.64
N MET A 169 1.88 -20.43 -16.84
CA MET A 169 0.70 -19.69 -17.33
C MET A 169 0.25 -20.17 -18.71
N LYS A 170 1.20 -20.55 -19.58
CA LYS A 170 0.90 -21.11 -20.89
C LYS A 170 0.12 -22.42 -20.77
N ASP A 171 0.59 -23.34 -19.94
CA ASP A 171 -0.04 -24.66 -19.75
C ASP A 171 -1.44 -24.50 -19.14
N LEU A 172 -1.60 -23.58 -18.17
CA LEU A 172 -2.90 -23.27 -17.57
C LEU A 172 -3.90 -22.77 -18.61
N LEU A 173 -3.48 -21.86 -19.50
CA LEU A 173 -4.35 -21.33 -20.56
C LEU A 173 -4.69 -22.40 -21.59
N GLU A 174 -3.72 -23.20 -22.02
CA GLU A 174 -3.94 -24.25 -23.02
C GLU A 174 -4.83 -25.40 -22.52
N ALA A 175 -4.74 -25.73 -21.22
CA ALA A 175 -5.59 -26.72 -20.57
C ALA A 175 -7.02 -26.22 -20.31
N HIS A 176 -7.26 -24.91 -20.33
CA HIS A 176 -8.57 -24.32 -20.06
C HIS A 176 -9.50 -24.41 -21.28
N ILE A 177 -10.11 -25.58 -21.45
CA ILE A 177 -11.07 -25.88 -22.52
C ILE A 177 -12.46 -26.05 -21.90
N PRO A 178 -13.49 -25.32 -22.38
CA PRO A 178 -14.82 -25.39 -21.82
C PRO A 178 -15.46 -26.77 -22.07
N PRO A 179 -16.12 -27.37 -21.07
CA PRO A 179 -16.67 -28.73 -21.18
C PRO A 179 -17.79 -28.85 -22.22
N GLY A 180 -18.48 -27.75 -22.52
CA GLY A 180 -19.65 -27.75 -23.39
C GLY A 180 -19.39 -27.54 -24.88
N GLY A 181 -18.13 -27.40 -25.35
CA GLY A 181 -17.79 -27.27 -26.78
C GLY A 181 -18.33 -26.03 -27.53
N ARG A 182 -19.23 -25.26 -26.93
CA ARG A 182 -19.95 -24.12 -27.55
C ARG A 182 -19.18 -22.80 -27.58
N LEU A 183 -17.97 -22.76 -27.02
CA LEU A 183 -17.15 -21.56 -26.88
C LEU A 183 -15.82 -21.65 -27.66
N GLY A 184 -15.77 -22.48 -28.71
CA GLY A 184 -14.61 -22.60 -29.60
C GLY A 184 -13.44 -23.41 -29.02
N ARG A 185 -12.22 -23.12 -29.46
CA ARG A 185 -11.00 -23.90 -29.15
C ARG A 185 -10.38 -23.59 -27.77
N GLY A 186 -11.07 -22.85 -26.89
CA GLY A 186 -10.55 -22.38 -25.60
C GLY A 186 -9.48 -21.28 -25.73
N HIS A 187 -8.59 -21.15 -24.74
CA HIS A 187 -7.55 -20.11 -24.72
C HIS A 187 -6.23 -20.46 -25.45
N LYS A 188 -6.28 -21.39 -26.43
CA LYS A 188 -5.09 -21.81 -27.17
C LYS A 188 -4.44 -20.64 -27.93
N GLY A 189 -3.14 -20.46 -27.75
CA GLY A 189 -2.37 -19.37 -28.37
C GLY A 189 -2.58 -17.97 -27.76
N LEU A 190 -3.42 -17.84 -26.73
CA LEU A 190 -3.67 -16.56 -26.06
C LEU A 190 -2.42 -16.06 -25.33
N TYR A 191 -1.67 -16.96 -24.67
CA TYR A 191 -0.42 -16.62 -24.00
C TYR A 191 0.56 -15.93 -24.96
N ASP A 192 0.79 -16.53 -26.14
CA ASP A 192 1.71 -15.98 -27.13
C ASP A 192 1.17 -14.68 -27.75
N THR A 193 -0.16 -14.54 -27.89
CA THR A 193 -0.81 -13.31 -28.38
C THR A 193 -0.58 -12.13 -27.43
N ILE A 194 -0.76 -12.36 -26.12
CA ILE A 194 -0.54 -11.34 -25.07
C ILE A 194 0.94 -11.03 -24.93
N ASN A 195 1.79 -12.06 -24.84
CA ASN A 195 3.19 -11.89 -24.50
C ASN A 195 4.00 -11.24 -25.63
N ASN A 196 3.60 -11.43 -26.89
CA ASN A 196 4.31 -10.86 -28.04
C ASN A 196 3.78 -9.50 -28.51
N SER A 197 2.72 -8.96 -27.91
CA SER A 197 2.11 -7.68 -28.31
C SER A 197 2.05 -6.67 -27.16
N ILE A 198 2.88 -5.63 -27.24
CA ILE A 198 2.84 -4.50 -26.29
C ILE A 198 1.52 -3.75 -26.34
N HIS A 199 0.86 -3.68 -27.51
CA HIS A 199 -0.44 -3.03 -27.65
C HIS A 199 -1.53 -3.81 -26.91
N PHE A 200 -1.46 -5.14 -26.94
CA PHE A 200 -2.39 -5.98 -26.20
C PHE A 200 -2.20 -5.84 -24.70
N GLN A 201 -0.94 -5.86 -24.22
CA GLN A 201 -0.61 -5.65 -22.81
C GLN A 201 -1.06 -4.27 -22.32
N LEU A 202 -0.77 -3.21 -23.09
CA LEU A 202 -1.20 -1.85 -22.77
C LEU A 202 -2.73 -1.73 -22.75
N GLY A 203 -3.43 -2.34 -23.72
CA GLY A 203 -4.89 -2.35 -23.78
C GLY A 203 -5.52 -3.00 -22.55
N LEU A 204 -5.02 -4.17 -22.13
CA LEU A 204 -5.47 -4.85 -20.91
C LEU A 204 -5.16 -4.03 -19.66
N ALA A 205 -3.96 -3.45 -19.56
CA ALA A 205 -3.56 -2.62 -18.43
C ALA A 205 -4.46 -1.39 -18.30
N LEU A 206 -4.71 -0.66 -19.38
CA LEU A 206 -5.59 0.50 -19.38
C LEU A 206 -7.05 0.14 -19.09
N ALA A 207 -7.54 -1.01 -19.58
CA ALA A 207 -8.87 -1.48 -19.26
C ALA A 207 -9.01 -1.78 -17.75
N SER A 208 -8.06 -2.52 -17.17
CA SER A 208 -8.05 -2.81 -15.73
C SER A 208 -7.93 -1.53 -14.88
N LEU A 209 -7.07 -0.59 -15.28
CA LEU A 209 -6.91 0.70 -14.63
C LEU A 209 -8.17 1.55 -14.74
N GLY A 210 -8.85 1.52 -15.87
CA GLY A 210 -10.14 2.21 -16.07
C GLY A 210 -11.23 1.68 -15.15
N VAL A 211 -11.34 0.36 -15.00
CA VAL A 211 -12.27 -0.27 -14.05
C VAL A 211 -11.94 0.14 -12.62
N ILE A 212 -10.67 0.02 -12.19
CA ILE A 212 -10.25 0.41 -10.83
C ILE A 212 -10.47 1.91 -10.59
N THR A 213 -10.19 2.76 -11.58
CA THR A 213 -10.42 4.21 -11.48
C THR A 213 -11.90 4.54 -11.38
N SER A 214 -12.77 3.81 -12.08
CA SER A 214 -14.23 3.97 -11.98
C SER A 214 -14.76 3.51 -10.61
N LEU A 215 -14.23 2.40 -10.08
CA LEU A 215 -14.47 1.94 -8.71
C LEU A 215 -13.92 2.92 -7.66
N GLY A 216 -12.84 3.63 -7.99
CA GLY A 216 -12.25 4.69 -7.18
C GLY A 216 -12.77 6.08 -7.53
N SER A 217 -13.93 6.20 -8.18
CA SER A 217 -14.53 7.50 -8.50
C SER A 217 -15.40 8.00 -7.33
N PRO A 218 -15.81 9.29 -7.29
CA PRO A 218 -16.62 9.90 -6.21
C PRO A 218 -17.84 9.11 -5.75
N THR A 219 -18.42 8.26 -6.62
CA THR A 219 -19.52 7.35 -6.27
C THR A 219 -19.15 6.31 -5.21
N HIS A 220 -17.86 5.95 -5.09
CA HIS A 220 -17.29 5.12 -4.02
C HIS A 220 -16.30 5.89 -3.13
N VAL A 221 -15.73 7.00 -3.61
CA VAL A 221 -14.75 7.84 -2.89
C VAL A 221 -15.34 8.68 -1.77
N LEU A 222 -16.65 8.68 -1.52
CA LEU A 222 -17.12 9.08 -0.18
C LEU A 222 -16.37 8.32 0.93
N PHE A 223 -15.86 7.11 0.67
CA PHE A 223 -15.00 6.35 1.57
C PHE A 223 -13.52 6.80 1.54
N THR A 224 -12.93 6.97 0.36
CA THR A 224 -11.48 7.25 0.19
C THR A 224 -11.12 8.73 0.30
N CYS A 225 -12.02 9.65 -0.07
CA CYS A 225 -11.85 11.09 0.20
C CYS A 225 -11.91 11.34 1.70
N LEU A 226 -12.63 10.56 2.49
CA LEU A 226 -12.56 10.65 3.94
C LEU A 226 -11.22 10.12 4.50
N CYS A 227 -10.60 9.10 3.88
CA CYS A 227 -9.24 8.66 4.21
C CYS A 227 -8.13 9.66 3.79
N ILE A 228 -8.22 10.25 2.59
CA ILE A 228 -7.27 11.25 2.10
C ILE A 228 -7.51 12.60 2.81
N HIS A 229 -8.76 12.95 3.10
CA HIS A 229 -9.08 14.09 3.96
C HIS A 229 -8.61 13.82 5.39
N SER A 230 -8.57 12.58 5.87
CA SER A 230 -8.01 12.26 7.19
C SER A 230 -6.49 12.31 7.25
N THR A 231 -5.78 11.87 6.21
CA THR A 231 -4.32 12.09 6.13
C THR A 231 -3.99 13.56 5.87
N ARG A 232 -4.80 14.29 5.09
CA ARG A 232 -4.64 15.74 4.91
C ARG A 232 -5.00 16.54 6.17
N LEU A 233 -6.02 16.11 6.92
CA LEU A 233 -6.35 16.62 8.26
C LEU A 233 -5.31 16.19 9.29
N TYR A 234 -4.65 15.04 9.16
CA TYR A 234 -3.53 14.63 9.99
C TYR A 234 -2.34 15.57 9.81
N TYR A 235 -1.93 15.83 8.56
CA TYR A 235 -0.89 16.82 8.27
C TYR A 235 -1.33 18.26 8.61
N SER A 236 -2.62 18.60 8.48
CA SER A 236 -3.16 19.94 8.77
C SER A 236 -3.40 20.21 10.27
N LYS A 237 -3.86 19.23 11.07
CA LYS A 237 -4.09 19.36 12.52
C LYS A 237 -2.81 19.31 13.33
N LEU A 238 -1.82 18.49 12.93
CA LEU A 238 -0.45 18.59 13.46
C LEU A 238 0.11 20.00 13.26
N HIS A 239 -0.28 20.67 12.18
CA HIS A 239 0.07 22.06 11.88
C HIS A 239 -0.68 23.09 12.74
N TYR A 240 -1.94 22.85 13.10
CA TYR A 240 -2.73 23.75 13.96
C TYR A 240 -2.29 23.69 15.43
N ILE A 241 -1.97 22.50 15.94
CA ILE A 241 -1.44 22.31 17.31
C ILE A 241 -0.06 22.98 17.46
N ARG A 242 0.76 23.00 16.40
CA ARG A 242 2.04 23.74 16.37
C ARG A 242 1.86 25.25 16.59
N ILE A 243 0.78 25.86 16.09
CA ILE A 243 0.56 27.31 16.16
C ILE A 243 0.07 27.72 17.56
N THR A 244 -0.78 26.91 18.18
CA THR A 244 -1.39 27.21 19.48
C THR A 244 -0.42 27.00 20.66
N ASN A 245 0.45 25.99 20.59
CA ASN A 245 1.48 25.76 21.62
C ASN A 245 2.65 26.76 21.57
N THR A 246 2.93 27.38 20.42
CA THR A 246 3.91 28.49 20.34
C THR A 246 3.37 29.82 20.86
N SER A 247 2.04 30.00 20.95
CA SER A 247 1.42 31.23 21.45
C SER A 247 1.14 31.24 22.95
N GLN A 248 1.28 30.11 23.66
CA GLN A 248 1.09 30.04 25.12
C GLN A 248 2.42 29.95 25.91
N GLY A 249 3.57 30.02 25.24
CA GLY A 249 4.89 30.05 25.86
C GLY A 249 5.53 31.44 25.95
N SER A 250 4.80 32.50 25.64
CA SER A 250 5.27 33.88 25.72
C SER A 250 4.24 34.78 26.42
N SER A 251 4.13 34.59 27.73
CA SER A 251 3.61 35.58 28.67
C SER A 251 4.25 35.35 30.03
#